data_AF-A0A164IYP9-F1
#
_entry.id   AF-A0A164IYP9-F1
#
_cell.length_a   1.000
_cell.length_b   1.000
_cell.length_c   1.000
_cell.angle_alpha   90.00
_cell.angle_beta   90.00
_cell.angle_gamma   90.00
#
_symmetry.space_group_name_H-M   'P 1'
#
loop_
_entity.id
_entity.type
_entity.pdbx_description
1 polymer ?
#
loop_
_entity_poly.entity_id
_entity_poly.type
_entity_poly.pdbx_seq_one_letter_code
_entity_poly.pdbx_strand_id
1 'polypeptide(L)'
;RIGLTTVYRENEAVRRLIKMSIALALLPALLVWDGFEVIQQCLEELPDNVGPQTRVQLRQFLSYVRSFWLERIGPERFCVYKDANRTNNLLEAQHRLFNAIVGLAHPAP
;
A
#
# COMPACT_ATOMS: atom_id res chain seq x y z
N ARG A 1 -7.99 -15.57 4.71
CA ARG A 1 -8.03 -14.11 4.46
C ARG A 1 -7.82 -13.40 5.80
N ILE A 2 -6.95 -12.39 5.88
CA ILE A 2 -6.56 -11.73 7.15
C ILE A 2 -7.71 -10.88 7.76
N GLY A 3 -8.66 -10.39 6.95
CA GLY A 3 -9.90 -9.78 7.48
C GLY A 3 -9.80 -8.31 7.91
N LEU A 4 -8.92 -7.52 7.30
CA LEU A 4 -8.72 -6.09 7.62
C LEU A 4 -9.62 -5.10 6.85
N THR A 5 -10.45 -5.58 5.91
CA THR A 5 -11.14 -4.70 4.95
C THR A 5 -12.09 -3.70 5.60
N THR A 6 -12.90 -4.14 6.57
CA THR A 6 -13.86 -3.28 7.27
C THR A 6 -13.12 -2.25 8.13
N VAL A 7 -12.15 -2.70 8.92
CA VAL A 7 -11.38 -1.84 9.82
C VAL A 7 -10.52 -0.82 9.06
N TYR A 8 -10.00 -1.18 7.89
CA TYR A 8 -9.32 -0.22 6.99
C TYR A 8 -10.21 0.94 6.57
N ARG A 9 -11.52 0.72 6.41
CA ARG A 9 -12.48 1.77 6.03
C ARG A 9 -12.86 2.64 7.22
N GLU A 10 -12.93 2.07 8.41
CA GLU A 10 -13.50 2.74 9.59
C GLU A 10 -12.43 3.39 10.49
N ASN A 11 -11.23 2.82 10.58
CA ASN A 11 -10.17 3.30 11.47
C ASN A 11 -9.03 3.97 10.68
N GLU A 12 -8.85 5.27 10.90
CA GLU A 12 -7.85 6.07 10.20
C GLU A 12 -6.41 5.63 10.50
N ALA A 13 -6.10 5.26 11.75
CA ALA A 13 -4.76 4.83 12.14
C ALA A 13 -4.36 3.52 11.45
N VAL A 14 -5.30 2.56 11.40
CA VAL A 14 -5.12 1.30 10.67
C VAL A 14 -4.95 1.55 9.16
N ARG A 15 -5.75 2.46 8.60
CA ARG A 15 -5.65 2.86 7.19
C ARG A 15 -4.30 3.48 6.87
N ARG A 16 -3.81 4.37 7.75
CA ARG A 16 -2.51 5.02 7.62
C ARG A 16 -1.39 3.99 7.61
N LEU A 17 -1.39 3.05 8.54
CA LEU A 17 -0.37 2.00 8.64
C LEU A 17 -0.32 1.16 7.35
N ILE A 18 -1.47 0.70 6.86
CA ILE A 18 -1.55 -0.08 5.60
C ILE A 18 -1.04 0.75 4.41
N LYS A 19 -1.41 2.04 4.33
CA LYS A 19 -0.91 2.93 3.27
C LYS A 19 0.59 3.16 3.36
N MET A 20 1.16 3.27 4.56
CA MET A 20 2.61 3.36 4.75
C MET A 20 3.32 2.10 4.23
N SER A 21 2.75 0.91 4.49
CA SER A 21 3.30 -0.34 3.94
C SER A 21 3.27 -0.39 2.42
N ILE A 22 2.23 0.15 1.78
CA ILE A 22 2.17 0.28 0.31
C ILE A 22 3.21 1.30 -0.19
N ALA A 23 3.39 2.39 0.55
CA ALA A 23 4.33 3.46 0.19
C ALA A 23 5.80 3.03 0.30
N LEU A 24 6.12 1.88 0.92
CA LEU A 24 7.47 1.30 0.90
C LEU A 24 8.01 1.14 -0.52
N ALA A 25 7.16 0.76 -1.49
CA ALA A 25 7.58 0.64 -2.89
C ALA A 25 7.96 1.98 -3.52
N LEU A 26 7.62 3.11 -2.90
CA LEU A 26 7.95 4.45 -3.38
C LEU A 26 9.22 5.01 -2.73
N LEU A 27 9.80 4.33 -1.74
CA LEU A 27 11.06 4.73 -1.11
C LEU A 27 12.26 4.28 -1.96
N PRO A 28 13.40 4.98 -1.86
CA PRO A 28 14.68 4.42 -2.31
C PRO A 28 14.92 3.07 -1.62
N ALA A 29 15.41 2.07 -2.37
CA ALA A 29 15.61 0.71 -1.87
C ALA A 29 16.42 0.66 -0.57
N LEU A 30 17.45 1.50 -0.46
CA LEU A 30 18.30 1.64 0.73
C LEU A 30 17.57 2.10 2.01
N LEU A 31 16.41 2.73 1.91
CA LEU A 31 15.63 3.25 3.05
C LEU A 31 14.43 2.36 3.42
N VAL A 32 14.18 1.28 2.70
CA VAL A 32 12.98 0.45 2.90
C VAL A 32 12.98 -0.24 4.25
N TRP A 33 14.14 -0.71 4.73
CA TRP A 33 14.25 -1.37 6.03
C TRP A 33 13.95 -0.40 7.18
N ASP A 34 14.54 0.80 7.15
CA ASP A 34 14.26 1.87 8.11
C ASP A 34 12.77 2.27 8.07
N GLY A 35 12.22 2.42 6.86
CA GLY A 35 10.80 2.71 6.68
C GLY A 35 9.88 1.62 7.24
N PHE A 36 10.28 0.35 7.12
CA PHE A 36 9.54 -0.77 7.69
C PHE A 36 9.61 -0.79 9.22
N GLU A 37 10.76 -0.47 9.81
CA GLU A 37 10.91 -0.33 11.26
C GLU A 37 9.99 0.76 11.83
N VAL A 38 9.89 1.91 11.16
CA VAL A 38 8.94 2.98 11.52
C VAL A 38 7.50 2.48 11.49
N ILE A 39 7.12 1.66 10.51
CA ILE A 39 5.78 1.07 10.45
C ILE A 39 5.53 0.12 11.63
N GLN A 40 6.54 -0.67 12.04
CA GLN A 40 6.43 -1.52 13.22
C GLN A 40 6.26 -0.70 14.50
N GLN A 41 6.97 0.42 14.65
CA GLN A 41 6.79 1.33 15.78
C GLN A 41 5.38 1.93 15.79
N CYS A 42 4.88 2.42 14.65
CA CYS A 42 3.51 2.92 14.52
C CYS A 42 2.44 1.88 14.88
N LEU A 43 2.71 0.58 14.68
CA LEU A 43 1.79 -0.49 15.10
C LEU A 43 1.67 -0.58 16.62
N GLU A 44 2.80 -0.49 17.32
CA GLU A 44 2.85 -0.57 18.77
C GLU A 44 2.24 0.69 19.41
N GLU A 45 2.41 1.85 18.78
CA GLU A 45 1.82 3.13 19.19
C GLU A 45 0.32 3.29 18.83
N LEU A 46 -0.31 2.29 18.21
CA LEU A 46 -1.74 2.38 17.90
C LEU A 46 -2.57 2.59 19.18
N PRO A 47 -3.65 3.39 19.11
CA PRO A 47 -4.54 3.60 20.25
C PRO A 47 -5.28 2.32 20.68
N ASP A 48 -5.61 2.22 21.97
CA ASP A 48 -6.25 1.03 22.57
C ASP A 48 -7.63 0.70 22.00
N ASN A 49 -8.29 1.67 21.36
CA ASN A 49 -9.54 1.45 20.64
C ASN A 49 -9.37 0.54 19.40
N VAL A 50 -8.14 0.30 18.95
CA VAL A 50 -7.82 -0.76 18.01
C VAL A 50 -7.84 -2.08 18.76
N GLY A 51 -8.97 -2.79 18.63
CA GLY A 51 -9.20 -4.05 19.32
C GLY A 51 -8.09 -5.09 19.09
N PRO A 52 -7.89 -6.01 20.05
CA PRO A 52 -6.75 -6.93 20.07
C PRO A 52 -6.67 -7.81 18.81
N GLN A 53 -7.83 -8.22 18.28
CA GLN A 53 -7.90 -9.01 17.06
C GLN A 53 -7.33 -8.27 15.84
N THR A 54 -7.63 -6.97 15.70
CA THR A 54 -7.10 -6.15 14.61
C THR A 54 -5.59 -6.02 14.71
N ARG A 55 -5.04 -5.89 15.93
CA ARG A 55 -3.58 -5.85 16.13
C ARG A 55 -2.92 -7.15 15.70
N VAL A 56 -3.49 -8.31 16.03
CA VAL A 56 -2.99 -9.62 15.57
C VAL A 56 -3.00 -9.68 14.04
N GLN A 57 -4.10 -9.26 13.41
CA GLN A 57 -4.23 -9.23 11.95
C GLN A 57 -3.20 -8.30 11.30
N LEU A 58 -2.92 -7.14 11.89
CA LEU A 58 -1.89 -6.23 11.41
C LEU A 58 -0.49 -6.81 11.56
N ARG A 59 -0.19 -7.50 12.66
CA ARG A 59 1.09 -8.22 12.83
C ARG A 59 1.27 -9.30 11.77
N GLN A 60 0.23 -10.07 11.48
CA GLN A 60 0.25 -11.07 10.41
C GLN A 60 0.48 -10.42 9.04
N PHE A 61 -0.17 -9.28 8.77
CA PHE A 61 0.05 -8.52 7.55
C PHE A 61 1.50 -8.00 7.44
N LEU A 62 2.05 -7.38 8.47
CA LEU A 62 3.43 -6.91 8.45
C LEU A 62 4.45 -8.06 8.35
N SER A 63 4.16 -9.20 8.97
CA SER A 63 4.97 -10.42 8.81
C SER A 63 4.99 -10.91 7.36
N TYR A 64 3.85 -10.85 6.66
CA TYR A 64 3.80 -11.14 5.23
C TYR A 64 4.60 -10.12 4.42
N VAL A 65 4.44 -8.82 4.69
CA VAL A 65 5.20 -7.76 4.01
C VAL A 65 6.71 -8.00 4.15
N ARG A 66 7.19 -8.27 5.37
CA ARG A 66 8.59 -8.56 5.64
C ARG A 66 9.08 -9.81 4.89
N SER A 67 8.47 -10.96 5.16
CA SER A 67 8.97 -12.25 4.66
C SER A 67 8.91 -12.35 3.14
N PHE A 68 7.85 -11.82 2.53
CA PHE A 68 7.67 -11.90 1.09
C PHE A 68 8.39 -10.77 0.37
N TRP A 69 8.11 -9.51 0.71
CA TRP A 69 8.59 -8.37 -0.09
C TRP A 69 10.00 -7.95 0.27
N LEU A 70 10.32 -7.86 1.56
CA LEU A 70 11.64 -7.38 1.99
C LEU A 70 12.70 -8.50 1.92
N GLU A 71 12.39 -9.69 2.42
CA GLU A 71 13.36 -10.78 2.51
C GLU A 71 13.45 -11.59 1.21
N ARG A 72 12.30 -12.02 0.63
CA ARG A 72 12.29 -12.90 -0.54
C ARG A 72 12.43 -12.17 -1.88
N ILE A 73 11.68 -11.08 -2.08
CA ILE A 73 11.76 -10.28 -3.32
C ILE A 73 12.95 -9.31 -3.28
N GLY A 74 13.11 -8.61 -2.16
CA GLY A 74 14.19 -7.64 -1.95
C GLY A 74 13.79 -6.23 -2.40
N PRO A 75 14.14 -5.16 -1.64
CA PRO A 75 13.84 -3.77 -1.95
C PRO A 75 14.19 -3.35 -3.38
N GLU A 76 15.35 -3.76 -3.90
CA GLU A 76 15.84 -3.42 -5.24
C GLU A 76 14.90 -3.85 -6.38
N ARG A 77 14.04 -4.85 -6.15
CA ARG A 77 13.18 -5.40 -7.19
C ARG A 77 11.76 -4.87 -7.17
N PHE A 78 11.25 -4.43 -6.02
CA PHE A 78 9.87 -3.94 -5.90
C PHE A 78 9.78 -2.43 -5.73
N CYS A 79 10.88 -1.75 -5.39
CA CYS A 79 10.91 -0.29 -5.32
C CYS A 79 10.84 0.29 -6.73
N VAL A 80 9.95 1.26 -6.91
CA VAL A 80 9.76 2.03 -8.15
C VAL A 80 10.16 3.49 -7.96
N TYR A 81 11.00 3.78 -6.95
CA TYR A 81 11.51 5.11 -6.69
C TYR A 81 12.28 5.63 -7.90
N LYS A 82 11.83 6.77 -8.44
CA LYS A 82 12.34 7.38 -9.69
C LYS A 82 12.26 6.49 -10.94
N ASP A 83 11.50 5.40 -10.92
CA ASP A 83 11.24 4.63 -12.12
C ASP A 83 10.27 5.41 -13.03
N ALA A 84 10.69 5.62 -14.28
CA ALA A 84 9.89 6.28 -15.31
C ALA A 84 8.69 5.42 -15.74
N ASN A 85 8.83 4.09 -15.66
CA ASN A 85 7.81 3.13 -16.06
C ASN A 85 7.09 2.53 -14.85
N ARG A 86 6.38 3.37 -14.10
CA ARG A 86 5.39 2.83 -13.16
C ARG A 86 4.29 2.17 -14.00
N THR A 87 4.15 0.85 -13.94
CA THR A 87 3.12 0.10 -14.69
C THR A 87 1.72 0.69 -14.49
N ASN A 88 1.46 1.26 -13.31
CA ASN A 88 0.22 1.98 -13.02
C ASN A 88 0.06 3.27 -13.83
N ASN A 89 1.12 4.05 -14.07
CA ASN A 89 1.03 5.26 -14.89
C ASN A 89 0.68 4.94 -16.35
N LEU A 90 1.21 3.84 -16.89
CA LEU A 90 0.93 3.39 -18.25
C LEU A 90 -0.53 2.91 -18.38
N LEU A 91 -0.99 2.08 -17.44
CA LEU A 91 -2.38 1.61 -17.39
C LEU A 91 -3.35 2.77 -17.17
N GLU A 92 -3.05 3.69 -16.25
CA GLU A 92 -3.85 4.90 -16.04
C GLU A 92 -3.85 5.81 -17.27
N ALA A 93 -2.73 5.95 -17.98
CA ALA A 93 -2.67 6.71 -19.23
C ALA A 93 -3.52 6.06 -20.33
N GLN A 94 -3.48 4.73 -20.45
CA GLN A 94 -4.33 3.99 -21.38
C GLN A 94 -5.81 4.12 -21.02
N HIS A 95 -6.18 4.00 -19.75
CA HIS A 95 -7.56 4.20 -19.29
C HIS A 95 -8.04 5.64 -19.50
N ARG A 96 -7.19 6.65 -19.25
CA ARG A 96 -7.50 8.06 -19.56
C ARG A 96 -7.74 8.27 -21.05
N LEU A 97 -6.87 7.73 -21.90
CA LEU A 97 -7.02 7.80 -23.35
C LEU A 97 -8.32 7.12 -23.82
N PHE A 98 -8.59 5.91 -23.34
CA PHE A 98 -9.81 5.17 -23.65
C PHE A 98 -11.06 5.95 -23.22
N ASN A 99 -11.09 6.48 -22.00
CA ASN A 99 -12.21 7.29 -21.51
C ASN A 99 -12.37 8.60 -22.28
N ALA A 100 -11.28 9.22 -22.77
CA ALA A 100 -11.37 10.40 -23.62
C ALA A 100 -11.99 10.07 -25.00
N ILE A 101 -11.68 8.91 -25.57
CA ILE A 101 -12.22 8.47 -26.87
C ILE A 101 -13.69 8.04 -26.74
N VAL A 102 -14.03 7.26 -25.71
CA VAL A 102 -15.35 6.64 -25.55
C VAL A 102 -16.32 7.53 -24.76
N GLY A 103 -15.83 8.26 -23.76
CA GLY A 103 -16.65 9.09 -22.87
C GLY A 103 -17.13 10.42 -23.47
N LEU A 104 -16.63 10.82 -24.65
CA LEU A 104 -17.15 11.96 -25.41
C LEU A 104 -18.39 11.61 -26.26
N ALA A 105 -18.75 10.33 -26.39
CA ALA A 105 -19.91 9.88 -27.15
C ALA A 105 -21.10 9.57 -26.24
N HIS A 106 -21.66 10.60 -25.61
CA HIS A 106 -23.10 10.63 -25.35
C HIS A 106 -23.66 11.88 -26.05
N PRO A 107 -24.31 11.74 -27.21
CA PRO A 107 -25.16 12.81 -27.70
C PRO A 107 -26.22 13.05 -26.62
N ALA A 108 -26.32 14.30 -26.14
CA ALA A 108 -27.40 14.69 -25.25
C ALA A 108 -28.76 14.33 -25.91
N PRO A 109 -29.77 13.95 -25.12
CA PRO A 109 -31.11 13.62 -25.62
C PRO A 109 -31.75 14.78 -26.38
#